data_AF-A0A220SHP9-F1
#
_entry.id   AF-A0A220SHP9-F1
#
_cell.length_a   1.000
_cell.length_b   1.000
_cell.length_c   1.000
_cell.angle_alpha   90.00
_cell.angle_beta   90.00
_cell.angle_gamma   90.00
#
_symmetry.space_group_name_H-M   'P 1'
#
loop_
_entity.id
_entity.type
_entity.pdbx_description
1 polymer ?
#
loop_
_entity_poly.entity_id
_entity_poly.type
_entity_poly.pdbx_seq_one_letter_code
_entity_poly.pdbx_strand_id
1 'polypeptide(L)'
;MLKYTLLGLTDKQLAGVLGIVESTLNLWKKKYPEFSESIRAGKIDADANVASTLYKRSLGHTQVKQYAFKVKGYDEKGRQIEKVEIVEVEEYFPPSDNAINMWLSNRQRKTWGSKSEIEHSGELKGKTTIVFSKGAKEKD
;
A
#
# COMPACT_ATOMS: atom_id res chain seq x y z
N MET A 1 7.17 11.85 -14.13
CA MET A 1 7.54 11.85 -12.70
C MET A 1 6.69 10.89 -11.86
N LEU A 2 5.39 10.75 -12.15
CA LEU A 2 4.41 9.91 -11.42
C LEU A 2 4.76 8.41 -11.25
N LYS A 3 5.43 7.76 -12.23
CA LYS A 3 5.73 6.30 -12.12
C LYS A 3 6.73 5.94 -11.02
N TYR A 4 7.59 6.87 -10.59
CA TYR A 4 8.64 6.58 -9.62
C TYR A 4 8.15 6.73 -8.18
N THR A 5 7.14 7.56 -7.91
CA THR A 5 6.53 7.67 -6.58
C THR A 5 5.64 6.48 -6.24
N LEU A 6 5.08 5.80 -7.25
CA LEU A 6 4.30 4.56 -7.12
C LEU A 6 5.09 3.37 -6.54
N LEU A 7 6.41 3.36 -6.68
CA LEU A 7 7.28 2.29 -6.20
C LEU A 7 7.66 2.44 -4.72
N GLY A 8 7.18 3.49 -4.03
CA GLY A 8 7.58 3.77 -2.65
C GLY A 8 9.08 4.02 -2.51
N LEU A 9 9.74 4.53 -3.56
CA LEU A 9 11.19 4.69 -3.61
C LEU A 9 11.69 5.56 -2.46
N THR A 10 12.79 5.11 -1.87
CA THR A 10 13.59 5.92 -0.94
C THR A 10 14.21 7.10 -1.70
N ASP A 11 14.53 8.17 -0.99
CA ASP A 11 15.12 9.38 -1.60
C ASP A 11 16.42 9.08 -2.35
N LYS A 12 17.22 8.12 -1.86
CA LYS A 12 18.41 7.62 -2.52
C LYS A 12 18.11 6.94 -3.86
N GLN A 13 17.08 6.09 -3.90
CA GLN A 13 16.68 5.43 -5.15
C GLN A 13 16.06 6.42 -6.13
N LEU A 14 15.25 7.37 -5.64
CA LEU A 14 14.68 8.43 -6.46
C LEU A 14 15.78 9.32 -7.07
N ALA A 15 16.82 9.64 -6.29
CA ALA A 15 18.00 10.37 -6.78
C ALA A 15 18.72 9.59 -7.89
N GLY A 16 18.94 8.28 -7.70
CA GLY A 16 19.55 7.40 -8.70
C GLY A 16 18.76 7.33 -10.01
N VAL A 17 17.42 7.26 -9.93
CA VAL A 17 16.53 7.28 -11.10
C VAL A 17 16.59 8.61 -11.86
N LEU A 18 16.69 9.71 -11.12
CA LEU A 18 16.80 11.05 -11.69
C LEU A 18 18.22 11.39 -12.18
N GLY A 19 19.18 10.49 -11.97
CA GLY A 19 20.59 10.70 -12.34
C GLY A 19 21.28 11.79 -11.51
N ILE A 20 20.76 12.09 -10.31
CA ILE A 20 21.31 13.11 -9.42
C ILE A 20 21.82 12.49 -8.11
N VAL A 21 22.68 13.22 -7.42
CA VAL A 21 23.15 12.83 -6.09
C VAL A 21 22.05 13.12 -5.06
N GLU A 22 21.94 12.28 -4.03
CA GLU A 22 20.96 12.44 -2.94
C GLU A 22 21.03 13.82 -2.26
N SER A 23 22.23 14.38 -2.12
CA SER A 23 22.45 15.72 -1.59
C SER A 23 21.77 16.80 -2.45
N THR A 24 21.81 16.67 -3.77
CA THR A 24 21.14 17.57 -4.72
C THR A 24 19.62 17.45 -4.60
N LEU A 25 19.09 16.23 -4.49
CA LEU A 25 17.65 16.01 -4.30
C LEU A 25 17.16 16.65 -2.98
N ASN A 26 17.90 16.46 -1.90
CA ASN A 26 17.57 17.05 -0.59
C ASN A 26 17.65 18.58 -0.60
N LEU A 27 18.61 19.16 -1.34
CA LEU A 27 18.68 20.60 -1.56
C LEU A 27 17.46 21.12 -2.32
N TRP A 28 17.02 20.41 -3.36
CA TRP A 28 15.84 20.80 -4.14
C TRP A 28 14.57 20.76 -3.30
N LYS A 29 14.39 19.75 -2.44
CA LYS A 29 13.26 19.69 -1.51
C LYS A 29 13.19 20.88 -0.55
N LYS A 30 14.35 21.39 -0.10
CA LYS A 30 14.41 22.57 0.77
C LYS A 30 14.19 23.87 0.00
N LYS A 31 14.72 23.96 -1.22
CA LYS A 31 14.70 25.18 -2.03
C LYS A 31 13.38 25.38 -2.78
N TYR A 32 12.68 24.29 -3.12
CA TYR A 32 11.44 24.29 -3.90
C TYR A 32 10.36 23.49 -3.14
N PRO A 33 9.55 24.16 -2.31
CA PRO A 33 8.46 23.52 -1.58
C PRO A 33 7.47 22.78 -2.51
N GLU A 34 7.13 23.36 -3.65
CA GLU A 34 6.24 22.76 -4.66
C GLU A 34 6.75 21.41 -5.17
N PHE A 35 8.07 21.25 -5.31
CA PHE A 35 8.67 19.99 -5.73
C PHE A 35 8.53 18.91 -4.65
N SER A 36 8.72 19.30 -3.38
CA SER A 36 8.51 18.42 -2.23
C SER A 36 7.04 17.99 -2.12
N GLU A 37 6.11 18.92 -2.33
CA GLU A 37 4.67 18.66 -2.34
C GLU A 37 4.27 17.72 -3.48
N SER A 38 4.80 17.92 -4.69
CA SER A 38 4.54 17.03 -5.84
C SER A 38 4.97 15.58 -5.57
N ILE A 39 6.14 15.38 -4.95
CA ILE A 39 6.62 14.05 -4.55
C ILE A 39 5.68 13.44 -3.51
N ARG A 40 5.24 14.22 -2.52
CA ARG A 40 4.34 13.75 -1.47
C ARG A 40 2.97 13.39 -2.01
N ALA A 41 2.39 14.23 -2.86
CA ALA A 41 1.12 13.98 -3.54
C ALA A 41 1.19 12.68 -4.36
N GLY A 42 2.27 12.49 -5.14
CA GLY A 42 2.46 11.26 -5.91
C GLY A 42 2.60 9.98 -5.07
N LYS A 43 3.02 10.08 -3.80
CA LYS A 43 3.02 8.93 -2.85
C LYS A 43 1.62 8.69 -2.29
N ILE A 44 0.91 9.76 -1.91
CA ILE A 44 -0.46 9.67 -1.40
C ILE A 44 -1.39 9.08 -2.45
N ASP A 45 -1.28 9.49 -3.70
CA ASP A 45 -2.10 8.95 -4.80
C ASP A 45 -1.81 7.46 -5.03
N ALA A 46 -0.55 7.04 -4.92
CA ALA A 46 -0.19 5.63 -5.01
C ALA A 46 -0.82 4.82 -3.88
N ASP A 47 -0.69 5.29 -2.64
CA ASP A 47 -1.28 4.64 -1.47
C ASP A 47 -2.82 4.60 -1.56
N ALA A 48 -3.44 5.67 -2.04
CA ALA A 48 -4.89 5.76 -2.23
C ALA A 48 -5.40 4.75 -3.28
N ASN A 49 -4.67 4.56 -4.37
CA ASN A 49 -5.01 3.58 -5.40
C ASN A 49 -4.95 2.14 -4.86
N VAL A 50 -3.91 1.83 -4.07
CA VAL A 50 -3.78 0.53 -3.40
C VAL A 50 -4.92 0.35 -2.39
N ALA A 51 -5.21 1.36 -1.57
CA ALA A 51 -6.31 1.31 -0.60
C ALA A 51 -7.68 1.09 -1.26
N SER A 52 -7.95 1.76 -2.39
CA SER A 52 -9.18 1.57 -3.17
C SER A 52 -9.31 0.14 -3.71
N THR A 53 -8.22 -0.40 -4.25
CA THR A 53 -8.18 -1.77 -4.79
C THR A 53 -8.33 -2.80 -3.67
N LEU A 54 -7.67 -2.56 -2.54
CA LEU A 54 -7.76 -3.39 -1.35
C LEU A 54 -9.20 -3.44 -0.83
N TYR A 55 -9.87 -2.30 -0.72
CA TYR A 55 -11.27 -2.22 -0.31
C TYR A 55 -12.19 -3.02 -1.23
N LYS A 56 -12.05 -2.87 -2.56
CA LYS A 56 -12.82 -3.67 -3.54
C LYS A 56 -12.59 -5.17 -3.33
N ARG A 57 -11.34 -5.59 -3.15
CA ARG A 57 -10.98 -6.99 -2.90
C ARG A 57 -11.50 -7.52 -1.56
N SER A 58 -11.63 -6.66 -0.55
CA SER A 58 -12.23 -7.01 0.74
C SER A 58 -13.75 -7.20 0.67
N LEU A 59 -14.44 -6.50 -0.23
CA LEU A 59 -15.89 -6.66 -0.42
C LEU A 59 -16.27 -7.74 -1.45
N GLY A 60 -15.32 -8.12 -2.32
CA GLY A 60 -15.62 -8.85 -3.54
C GLY A 60 -16.17 -7.92 -4.62
N HIS A 61 -15.84 -8.20 -5.88
CA HIS A 61 -16.26 -7.38 -7.00
C HIS A 61 -16.34 -8.20 -8.28
N THR A 62 -17.25 -7.83 -9.19
CA THR A 62 -17.33 -8.41 -10.53
C THR A 62 -16.49 -7.58 -11.49
N GLN A 63 -15.66 -8.22 -12.33
CA GLN A 63 -14.99 -7.55 -13.43
C GLN A 63 -15.41 -8.17 -14.76
N VAL A 64 -15.77 -7.31 -15.71
CA VAL A 64 -15.93 -7.70 -17.10
C VAL A 64 -14.54 -7.77 -17.74
N LYS A 65 -14.15 -8.95 -18.21
CA LYS A 65 -12.95 -9.13 -19.04
C LYS A 65 -13.36 -9.35 -20.48
N GLN A 66 -12.73 -8.61 -21.39
CA GLN A 66 -12.89 -8.80 -22.82
C GLN A 66 -11.85 -9.82 -23.29
N TYR A 67 -12.31 -10.93 -23.84
CA TYR A 67 -11.46 -11.92 -24.49
C TYR A 67 -11.61 -11.80 -26.00
N ALA A 68 -10.49 -11.56 -26.68
CA ALA A 68 -10.44 -11.55 -28.13
C ALA A 68 -10.19 -12.97 -28.65
N PHE A 69 -11.22 -13.61 -29.18
CA PHE A 69 -11.11 -14.91 -29.83
C PHE A 69 -10.87 -14.71 -31.33
N LYS A 70 -9.83 -15.37 -31.86
CA LYS A 70 -9.62 -15.45 -33.31
C LYS A 70 -10.50 -16.57 -33.85
N VAL A 71 -11.58 -16.20 -34.53
CA VAL A 71 -12.50 -17.14 -35.17
C VAL A 71 -12.15 -17.21 -36.65
N LYS A 72 -11.84 -18.42 -37.13
CA LYS A 72 -11.65 -18.68 -38.56
C LYS A 72 -13.02 -18.89 -39.19
N GLY A 73 -13.46 -17.94 -40.01
CA GLY A 73 -14.69 -18.03 -40.78
C GLY A 73 -14.41 -18.28 -42.26
N TYR A 74 -15.46 -18.56 -43.02
CA TYR A 74 -15.44 -18.54 -44.47
C TYR A 74 -16.37 -17.43 -44.94
N ASP A 75 -15.92 -16.63 -45.90
CA ASP A 75 -16.72 -15.59 -46.57
C ASP A 75 -17.80 -16.23 -47.46
N GLU A 76 -18.81 -15.50 -47.93
CA GLU A 76 -19.86 -16.02 -48.84
C GLU A 76 -19.29 -16.65 -50.13
N LYS A 77 -18.02 -16.35 -50.44
CA LYS A 77 -17.26 -16.87 -51.59
C LYS A 77 -16.30 -18.03 -51.23
N GLY A 78 -16.41 -18.62 -50.04
CA GLY A 78 -15.62 -19.79 -49.62
C GLY A 78 -14.15 -19.49 -49.28
N ARG A 79 -13.76 -18.22 -49.13
CA ARG A 79 -12.40 -17.82 -48.73
C ARG A 79 -12.29 -17.81 -47.21
N GLN A 80 -11.20 -18.37 -46.65
CA GLN A 80 -10.93 -18.24 -45.22
C GLN A 80 -10.66 -16.78 -44.85
N ILE A 81 -11.42 -16.30 -43.86
CA ILE A 81 -11.25 -14.98 -43.25
C ILE A 81 -11.03 -15.17 -41.77
N GLU A 82 -9.99 -14.53 -41.23
CA GLU A 82 -9.76 -14.46 -39.79
C GLU A 82 -10.53 -13.26 -39.24
N LYS A 83 -11.57 -13.53 -38.44
CA LYS A 83 -12.34 -12.51 -37.73
C LYS A 83 -11.97 -12.55 -36.26
N VAL A 84 -11.71 -11.39 -35.67
CA VAL A 84 -11.52 -11.27 -34.22
C VAL A 84 -12.87 -10.93 -33.61
N GLU A 85 -13.37 -11.82 -32.75
CA GLU A 85 -14.59 -11.59 -31.98
C GLU A 85 -14.21 -11.27 -30.54
N ILE A 86 -14.70 -10.14 -30.03
CA ILE A 86 -14.47 -9.71 -28.66
C ILE A 86 -15.68 -10.14 -27.84
N VAL A 87 -15.47 -11.08 -26.92
CA VAL A 87 -16.52 -11.57 -26.02
C VAL A 87 -16.27 -10.98 -24.63
N GLU A 88 -17.31 -10.37 -24.06
CA GLU A 88 -17.30 -9.87 -22.68
C GLU A 88 -17.70 -11.00 -21.73
N VAL A 89 -16.81 -11.35 -20.79
CA VAL A 89 -17.07 -12.36 -19.77
C VAL A 89 -17.05 -11.69 -18.40
N GLU A 90 -18.15 -11.80 -17.66
CA GLU A 90 -18.23 -11.38 -16.28
C GLU A 90 -17.58 -12.43 -15.36
N GLU A 91 -16.48 -12.06 -14.71
CA GLU A 91 -15.79 -12.87 -13.72
C GLU A 91 -16.04 -12.29 -12.32
N TYR A 92 -16.65 -13.10 -11.44
CA TYR A 92 -16.88 -12.73 -10.05
C TYR A 92 -15.64 -13.04 -9.20
N PHE A 93 -15.09 -12.02 -8.54
CA PHE A 93 -14.02 -12.17 -7.57
C PHE A 93 -14.62 -12.14 -6.16
N PRO A 94 -14.59 -13.27 -5.42
CA PRO A 94 -15.10 -13.30 -4.06
C PRO A 94 -14.26 -12.42 -3.12
N PRO A 95 -14.82 -12.00 -1.99
CA PRO A 95 -14.08 -11.36 -0.91
C PRO A 95 -12.85 -12.17 -0.52
N SER A 96 -11.71 -11.50 -0.32
CA SER A 96 -10.49 -12.17 0.16
C SER A 96 -10.33 -11.98 1.67
N ASP A 97 -10.32 -13.07 2.44
CA ASP A 97 -10.14 -13.04 3.90
C ASP A 97 -8.88 -12.28 4.33
N ASN A 98 -7.78 -12.44 3.58
CA ASN A 98 -6.53 -11.73 3.83
C ASN A 98 -6.68 -10.21 3.65
N ALA A 99 -7.42 -9.78 2.61
CA ALA A 99 -7.69 -8.36 2.37
C ALA A 99 -8.57 -7.77 3.48
N ILE A 100 -9.57 -8.52 3.94
CA ILE A 100 -10.46 -8.14 5.04
C ILE A 100 -9.66 -7.99 6.35
N ASN A 101 -8.85 -9.00 6.70
CA ASN A 101 -8.00 -8.98 7.88
C ASN A 101 -7.00 -7.81 7.85
N MET A 102 -6.35 -7.58 6.70
CA MET A 102 -5.41 -6.45 6.55
C MET A 102 -6.12 -5.10 6.68
N TRP A 103 -7.32 -4.97 6.12
CA TRP A 103 -8.12 -3.74 6.21
C TRP A 103 -8.57 -3.45 7.66
N LEU A 104 -9.11 -4.46 8.35
CA LEU A 104 -9.60 -4.33 9.71
C LEU A 104 -8.47 -4.11 10.72
N SER A 105 -7.35 -4.82 10.59
CA SER A 105 -6.19 -4.61 11.47
C SER A 105 -5.56 -3.22 11.32
N ASN A 106 -5.56 -2.65 10.10
CA ASN A 106 -5.07 -1.31 9.85
C ASN A 106 -6.00 -0.21 10.41
N ARG A 107 -7.33 -0.35 10.25
CA ARG A 107 -8.30 0.68 10.71
C ARG A 107 -8.77 0.51 12.15
N GLN A 108 -8.82 -0.72 12.66
CA GLN A 108 -9.34 -1.07 13.98
C GLN A 108 -8.29 -1.86 14.78
N ARG A 109 -7.06 -1.34 14.85
CA ARG A 109 -5.93 -1.99 15.52
C ARG A 109 -6.21 -2.41 16.97
N LYS A 110 -7.04 -1.65 17.70
CA LYS A 110 -7.41 -2.01 19.09
C LYS A 110 -8.22 -3.31 19.17
N THR A 111 -9.07 -3.56 18.17
CA THR A 111 -10.00 -4.70 18.16
C THR A 111 -9.45 -5.88 17.35
N TRP A 112 -8.78 -5.59 16.23
CA TRP A 112 -8.32 -6.57 15.24
C TRP A 112 -6.79 -6.62 15.08
N GLY A 113 -6.05 -5.78 15.80
CA GLY A 113 -4.59 -5.80 15.76
C GLY A 113 -4.04 -6.99 16.54
N SER A 114 -2.94 -7.56 16.04
CA SER A 114 -2.26 -8.66 16.69
C SER A 114 -1.78 -8.23 18.09
N LYS A 115 -2.23 -8.93 19.14
CA LYS A 115 -1.72 -8.75 20.49
C LYS A 115 -0.45 -9.57 20.62
N SER A 116 0.70 -8.90 20.66
CA SER A 116 1.95 -9.53 21.06
C SER A 116 2.08 -9.40 22.59
N GLU A 117 2.01 -10.52 23.30
CA GLU A 117 2.50 -10.58 24.68
C GLU A 117 4.04 -10.50 24.63
N ILE A 118 4.60 -9.47 25.24
CA ILE A 118 6.04 -9.32 25.40
C ILE A 118 6.38 -9.91 26.77
N GLU A 119 6.82 -11.16 26.78
CA GLU A 119 7.39 -11.76 27.99
C GLU A 119 8.78 -11.17 28.25
N HIS A 120 8.90 -10.35 29.30
CA HIS A 120 10.19 -9.92 29.81
C HIS A 120 10.73 -10.97 30.80
N SER A 121 11.43 -11.99 30.30
CA SER A 121 12.21 -12.92 31.12
C SER A 121 13.66 -12.45 31.25
N GLY A 122 13.87 -11.39 32.03
CA GLY A 122 15.20 -10.90 32.40
C GLY A 122 15.46 -11.11 33.88
N GLU A 123 16.44 -11.95 34.22
CA GLU A 123 16.91 -12.12 35.60
C GLU A 123 17.60 -10.81 36.06
N LEU A 124 16.93 -10.02 36.92
CA LEU A 124 17.46 -8.76 37.44
C LEU A 124 18.60 -9.01 38.44
N LYS A 125 19.83 -9.21 37.93
CA LYS A 125 21.06 -9.22 38.75
C LYS A 125 21.50 -7.80 39.09
N GLY A 126 20.79 -7.18 40.02
CA GLY A 126 21.20 -5.90 40.60
C GLY A 126 20.34 -5.54 41.81
N LYS A 127 20.96 -5.25 42.95
CA LYS A 127 20.26 -4.70 44.12
C LYS A 127 19.74 -3.31 43.77
N THR A 128 18.46 -3.20 43.43
CA THR A 128 17.77 -1.92 43.29
C THR A 128 17.27 -1.48 44.66
N THR A 129 17.92 -0.47 45.26
CA THR A 129 17.37 0.26 46.41
C THR A 129 16.28 1.18 45.93
N ILE A 130 15.02 0.83 46.20
CA ILE A 130 13.87 1.71 45.92
C ILE A 130 13.77 2.72 47.07
N VAL A 131 14.17 3.96 46.82
CA VAL A 131 13.95 5.08 47.76
C VAL A 131 12.58 5.68 47.45
N PHE A 132 11.59 5.37 48.27
CA PHE A 132 10.33 6.10 48.26
C PHE A 132 10.53 7.43 48.97
N SER A 133 10.69 8.52 48.22
CA SER A 133 10.55 9.86 48.77
C SER A 133 9.08 10.09 49.11
N LYS A 134 8.75 9.99 50.40
CA LYS A 134 7.42 10.31 50.93
C LYS A 134 7.17 11.80 50.69
N GLY A 135 6.41 12.11 49.64
CA GLY A 135 5.93 13.47 49.40
C GLY A 135 5.06 13.92 50.56
N ALA A 136 5.55 14.91 51.29
CA ALA A 136 4.81 15.60 52.33
C ALA A 136 3.57 16.27 51.74
N LYS A 137 2.41 15.99 52.34
CA LYS A 137 1.33 16.98 52.51
C LYS A 137 0.75 16.79 53.90
N GLU A 138 1.13 17.70 54.77
CA GLU A 138 0.53 17.97 56.06
C GLU A 138 -0.58 19.03 55.84
N LYS A 139 -1.77 18.73 56.41
CA LYS A 139 -2.76 19.59 57.11
C LYS A 139 -2.88 21.09 56.71
N ASP A 140 -4.04 21.72 56.64
CA ASP A 140 -5.40 21.53 57.17
C ASP A 140 -6.43 22.04 56.14
#